data_AF-A0A511QXV0-F1
#
_entry.id   AF-A0A511QXV0-F1
#
_cell.length_a   1.000
_cell.length_b   1.000
_cell.length_c   1.000
_cell.angle_alpha   90.00
_cell.angle_beta   90.00
_cell.angle_gamma   90.00
#
_symmetry.space_group_name_H-M   'P 1'
#
loop_
_entity.id
_entity.type
_entity.pdbx_description
1 polymer ?
#
loop_
_entity_poly.entity_id
_entity_poly.type
_entity_poly.pdbx_seq_one_letter_code
_entity_poly.pdbx_strand_id
1 'polypeptide(L)'
;MEQHRIGRVCANPPGNDRGQDRAGEWVEVIVGPSGDLGGHELQHQVFPSGRWEALHRFPEGFKLVPGTPVVVHAGHGRSGPDPRGVYHVFTGANWRLNNDGDIVRLLDPRASELHRRELRGDECEGTPSGRGPGSLPAVTPPRPFGS
;
A
#
# COMPACT_ATOMS: atom_id res chain seq x y z
N MET A 1 -19.82 3.16 -2.41
CA MET A 1 -18.56 3.90 -2.19
C MET A 1 -17.49 2.86 -1.93
N GLU A 2 -16.39 2.82 -2.68
CA GLU A 2 -15.34 1.81 -2.49
C GLU A 2 -14.61 2.06 -1.16
N GLN A 3 -14.28 1.02 -0.40
CA GLN A 3 -13.52 1.14 0.86
C GLN A 3 -12.00 1.18 0.56
N HIS A 4 -11.15 1.34 1.57
CA HIS A 4 -9.71 1.10 1.39
C HIS A 4 -9.50 -0.31 0.82
N ARG A 5 -8.56 -0.47 -0.10
CA ARG A 5 -8.32 -1.75 -0.74
C ARG A 5 -6.86 -1.97 -1.07
N ILE A 6 -6.50 -3.24 -1.23
CA ILE A 6 -5.22 -3.60 -1.81
C ILE A 6 -5.28 -3.31 -3.31
N GLY A 7 -4.32 -2.52 -3.79
CA GLY A 7 -4.05 -2.28 -5.20
C GLY A 7 -3.10 -3.35 -5.71
N ARG A 8 -1.93 -2.92 -6.19
CA ARG A 8 -0.88 -3.81 -6.73
C ARG A 8 -0.03 -4.49 -5.65
N VAL A 9 0.65 -5.57 -6.02
CA VAL A 9 1.62 -6.27 -5.17
C VAL A 9 2.88 -6.62 -5.98
N CYS A 10 4.02 -6.65 -5.29
CA CYS A 10 5.23 -7.30 -5.75
C CYS A 10 5.80 -8.17 -4.63
N ALA A 11 5.72 -9.47 -4.83
CA ALA A 11 5.94 -10.53 -3.86
C ALA A 11 7.40 -11.04 -3.95
N ASN A 12 7.88 -11.31 -5.16
CA ASN A 12 9.27 -11.71 -5.43
C ASN A 12 9.88 -10.87 -6.57
N PRO A 13 10.42 -9.67 -6.28
CA PRO A 13 10.97 -8.79 -7.30
C PRO A 13 12.17 -9.43 -8.03
N PRO A 14 12.29 -9.26 -9.36
CA PRO A 14 13.42 -9.78 -10.12
C PRO A 14 14.78 -9.35 -9.54
N GLY A 15 15.68 -10.32 -9.32
CA GLY A 15 17.04 -10.08 -8.84
C GLY A 15 17.23 -10.14 -7.33
N ASN A 16 16.17 -10.38 -6.54
CA ASN A 16 16.23 -10.44 -5.07
C ASN A 16 16.22 -11.86 -4.47
N ASP A 17 16.50 -12.89 -5.25
CA ASP A 17 16.50 -14.30 -4.80
C ASP A 17 17.52 -14.60 -3.68
N ARG A 18 18.34 -13.62 -3.26
CA ARG A 18 19.47 -13.78 -2.31
C ARG A 18 19.43 -12.86 -1.09
N GLY A 19 18.34 -12.12 -0.85
CA GLY A 19 17.98 -11.63 0.49
C GLY A 19 18.79 -10.47 1.09
N GLN A 20 19.35 -9.57 0.29
CA GLN A 20 20.13 -8.43 0.81
C GLN A 20 19.38 -7.08 0.79
N ASP A 21 18.33 -6.92 -0.03
CA ASP A 21 17.44 -5.75 0.02
C ASP A 21 16.01 -6.12 -0.38
N ARG A 22 15.12 -6.29 0.62
CA ARG A 22 13.70 -6.62 0.40
C ARG A 22 12.80 -5.41 0.20
N ALA A 23 13.35 -4.22 -0.01
CA ALA A 23 12.53 -3.07 -0.38
C ALA A 23 11.77 -3.28 -1.71
N GLY A 24 12.25 -4.20 -2.56
CA GLY A 24 11.54 -4.60 -3.77
C GLY A 24 10.26 -5.41 -3.53
N GLU A 25 10.07 -5.99 -2.33
CA GLU A 25 8.82 -6.62 -1.93
C GLU A 25 7.90 -5.56 -1.35
N TRP A 26 6.71 -5.38 -1.93
CA TRP A 26 5.79 -4.34 -1.50
C TRP A 26 4.32 -4.66 -1.81
N VAL A 27 3.45 -4.01 -1.04
CA VAL A 27 2.00 -4.04 -1.21
C VAL A 27 1.50 -2.62 -1.32
N GLU A 28 0.69 -2.34 -2.34
CA GLU A 28 0.02 -1.07 -2.51
C GLU A 28 -1.38 -1.11 -1.88
N VAL A 29 -1.71 -0.07 -1.12
CA VAL A 29 -3.03 0.20 -0.57
C VAL A 29 -3.58 1.46 -1.21
N ILE A 30 -4.77 1.38 -1.79
CA ILE A 30 -5.48 2.55 -2.33
C ILE A 30 -6.37 3.13 -1.24
N VAL A 31 -6.13 4.40 -0.90
CA VAL A 31 -6.87 5.11 0.15
C VAL A 31 -8.33 5.30 -0.28
N GLY A 32 -9.26 4.86 0.56
CA GLY A 32 -10.69 5.00 0.35
C GLY A 32 -11.22 6.42 0.64
N PRO A 33 -12.54 6.66 0.47
CA PRO A 33 -13.21 7.95 0.60
C PRO A 33 -13.09 8.62 1.96
N SER A 34 -12.87 7.88 3.04
CA SER A 34 -12.62 8.47 4.37
C SER A 34 -11.31 9.25 4.43
N GLY A 35 -10.34 8.90 3.56
CA GLY A 35 -8.98 9.43 3.60
C GLY A 35 -8.16 8.96 4.81
N ASP A 36 -8.74 8.19 5.73
CA ASP A 36 -8.14 7.85 7.01
C ASP A 36 -7.77 6.37 7.06
N LEU A 37 -6.47 6.08 6.98
CA LEU A 37 -5.92 4.74 7.15
C LEU A 37 -5.45 4.49 8.58
N GLY A 38 -5.62 5.44 9.51
CA GLY A 38 -5.18 5.29 10.89
C GLY A 38 -5.75 4.04 11.54
N GLY A 39 -4.88 3.30 12.24
CA GLY A 39 -5.24 2.07 12.94
C GLY A 39 -5.52 0.85 12.06
N HIS A 40 -5.53 0.98 10.73
CA HIS A 40 -5.67 -0.14 9.81
C HIS A 40 -4.41 -1.01 9.84
N GLU A 41 -4.58 -2.29 9.53
CA GLU A 41 -3.48 -3.26 9.57
C GLU A 41 -3.40 -4.06 8.28
N LEU A 42 -2.19 -4.14 7.73
CA LEU A 42 -1.84 -5.02 6.64
C LEU A 42 -1.22 -6.29 7.21
N GLN A 43 -1.73 -7.44 6.80
CA GLN A 43 -1.24 -8.74 7.22
C GLN A 43 -1.00 -9.64 6.01
N HIS A 44 -0.14 -10.64 6.20
CA HIS A 44 0.01 -11.74 5.24
C HIS A 44 -0.11 -13.10 5.91
N GLN A 45 -0.47 -14.10 5.13
CA GLN A 45 -0.47 -15.50 5.49
C GLN A 45 0.50 -16.24 4.59
N VAL A 46 1.52 -16.87 5.17
CA VAL A 46 2.53 -17.60 4.42
C VAL A 46 2.06 -19.04 4.19
N PHE A 47 1.97 -19.47 2.94
CA PHE A 47 1.68 -20.85 2.57
C PHE A 47 2.94 -21.74 2.73
N PRO A 48 2.83 -23.00 3.19
CA PRO A 48 1.62 -23.69 3.67
C PRO A 48 1.35 -23.51 5.17
N SER A 49 2.11 -22.64 5.87
CA SER A 49 1.99 -22.51 7.33
C SER A 49 0.59 -22.10 7.79
N GLY A 50 -0.13 -21.33 6.97
CA GLY A 50 -1.45 -20.81 7.31
C GLY A 50 -1.44 -19.79 8.47
N ARG A 51 -0.27 -19.34 8.93
CA ARG A 51 -0.16 -18.36 10.00
C ARG A 51 -0.25 -16.94 9.43
N TRP A 52 -1.11 -16.12 10.04
CA TRP A 52 -1.13 -14.68 9.79
C TRP A 52 -0.01 -13.96 10.55
N GLU A 53 0.69 -13.08 9.85
CA GLU A 53 1.70 -12.18 10.41
C GLU A 53 1.40 -10.75 10.01
N ALA A 54 1.69 -9.81 10.90
CA ALA A 54 1.53 -8.38 10.61
C ALA A 54 2.66 -7.89 9.70
N LEU A 55 2.29 -7.25 8.59
CA LEU A 55 3.22 -6.55 7.71
C LEU A 55 3.43 -5.11 8.19
N HIS A 56 2.33 -4.40 8.45
CA HIS A 56 2.36 -3.02 8.90
C HIS A 56 1.04 -2.62 9.58
N ARG A 57 1.13 -1.82 10.63
CA ARG A 57 -0.02 -1.12 11.21
C ARG A 57 0.16 0.38 11.01
N PHE A 58 -0.81 1.00 10.34
CA PHE A 58 -0.79 2.43 10.10
C PHE A 58 -0.98 3.18 11.43
N PRO A 59 -0.17 4.22 11.71
CA PRO A 59 -0.27 4.96 12.96
C PRO A 59 -1.62 5.69 13.05
N GLU A 60 -2.10 5.91 14.27
CA GLU A 60 -3.32 6.69 14.50
C GLU A 60 -3.23 8.07 13.82
N GLY A 61 -4.32 8.49 13.18
CA GLY A 61 -4.38 9.75 12.45
C GLY A 61 -3.62 9.79 11.11
N PHE A 62 -3.18 8.64 10.58
CA PHE A 62 -2.56 8.57 9.25
C PHE A 62 -3.60 8.86 8.15
N LYS A 63 -3.61 10.10 7.68
CA LYS A 63 -4.59 10.62 6.72
C LYS A 63 -3.93 11.05 5.42
N LEU A 64 -4.57 10.69 4.31
CA LEU A 64 -4.16 11.03 2.95
C LEU A 64 -5.39 11.39 2.11
N VAL A 65 -5.15 12.00 0.95
CA VAL A 65 -6.23 12.30 0.00
C VAL A 65 -6.84 10.99 -0.50
N PRO A 66 -8.17 10.84 -0.59
CA PRO A 66 -8.81 9.68 -1.20
C PRO A 66 -8.24 9.37 -2.59
N GLY A 67 -8.00 8.09 -2.86
CA GLY A 67 -7.36 7.59 -4.08
C GLY A 67 -5.83 7.67 -4.07
N THR A 68 -5.19 8.23 -3.03
CA THR A 68 -3.73 8.21 -2.89
C THR A 68 -3.23 6.77 -2.77
N PRO A 69 -2.25 6.34 -3.57
CA PRO A 69 -1.58 5.06 -3.39
C PRO A 69 -0.58 5.12 -2.24
N VAL A 70 -0.64 4.12 -1.36
CA VAL A 70 0.33 3.93 -0.27
C VAL A 70 1.07 2.63 -0.51
N VAL A 71 2.37 2.68 -0.69
CA VAL A 71 3.20 1.51 -0.97
C VAL A 71 3.96 1.14 0.29
N VAL A 72 3.62 -0.01 0.85
CA VAL A 72 4.29 -0.55 2.03
C VAL A 72 5.34 -1.55 1.57
N HIS A 73 6.60 -1.25 1.87
CA HIS A 73 7.78 -2.04 1.53
C HIS A 73 8.22 -2.87 2.74
N ALA A 74 8.66 -4.12 2.50
CA ALA A 74 9.30 -4.92 3.53
C ALA A 74 10.59 -4.22 4.01
N GLY A 75 11.52 -3.94 3.09
CA GLY A 75 12.86 -3.49 3.42
C GLY A 75 13.00 -2.07 3.99
N HIS A 76 14.25 -1.60 3.99
CA HIS A 76 14.63 -0.28 4.52
C HIS A 76 14.54 0.80 3.44
N GLY A 77 14.25 2.02 3.88
CA GLY A 77 14.19 3.19 3.02
C GLY A 77 13.64 4.38 3.78
N ARG A 78 13.40 5.49 3.07
CA ARG A 78 12.81 6.69 3.65
C ARG A 78 11.33 6.73 3.35
N SER A 79 10.50 6.63 4.39
CA SER A 79 9.06 6.82 4.26
C SER A 79 8.71 8.28 3.95
N GLY A 80 7.66 8.47 3.14
CA GLY A 80 7.18 9.78 2.73
C GLY A 80 6.62 9.79 1.31
N PRO A 81 6.08 10.94 0.88
CA PRO A 81 5.56 11.09 -0.47
C PRO A 81 6.69 11.15 -1.52
N ASP A 82 6.46 10.55 -2.68
CA ASP A 82 7.27 10.73 -3.87
C ASP A 82 6.69 11.84 -4.79
N PRO A 83 7.45 12.31 -5.81
CA PRO A 83 6.97 13.34 -6.74
C PRO A 83 5.77 12.92 -7.63
N ARG A 84 5.37 11.65 -7.60
CA ARG A 84 4.25 11.08 -8.36
C ARG A 84 3.00 10.88 -7.48
N GLY A 85 3.00 11.49 -6.29
CA GLY A 85 1.86 11.44 -5.38
C GLY A 85 1.64 10.07 -4.73
N VAL A 86 2.67 9.23 -4.66
CA VAL A 86 2.65 7.95 -3.96
C VAL A 86 3.26 8.15 -2.58
N TYR A 87 2.62 7.60 -1.53
CA TYR A 87 3.22 7.60 -0.20
C TYR A 87 3.94 6.28 0.06
N HIS A 88 5.25 6.33 0.26
CA HIS A 88 6.05 5.15 0.57
C HIS A 88 6.17 4.95 2.08
N VAL A 89 6.02 3.70 2.52
CA VAL A 89 6.24 3.25 3.89
C VAL A 89 7.27 2.13 3.85
N PHE A 90 8.38 2.28 4.56
CA PHE A 90 9.39 1.23 4.70
C PHE A 90 9.31 0.64 6.11
N THR A 91 9.11 -0.67 6.21
CA THR A 91 8.93 -1.34 7.50
C THR A 91 10.24 -1.83 8.12
N GLY A 92 11.30 -1.97 7.31
CA GLY A 92 12.56 -2.59 7.74
C GLY A 92 12.43 -4.09 8.04
N ALA A 93 11.30 -4.70 7.71
CA ALA A 93 11.03 -6.11 7.86
C ALA A 93 11.54 -6.91 6.66
N ASN A 94 11.61 -8.22 6.84
CA ASN A 94 11.91 -9.15 5.76
C ASN A 94 10.70 -10.07 5.57
N TRP A 95 9.81 -9.69 4.64
CA TRP A 95 8.63 -10.47 4.32
C TRP A 95 9.03 -11.70 3.50
N ARG A 96 8.18 -12.71 3.45
CA ARG A 96 8.41 -13.94 2.66
C ARG A 96 7.22 -14.18 1.75
N LEU A 97 6.78 -13.11 1.08
CA LEU A 97 5.70 -13.13 0.09
C LEU A 97 6.23 -13.79 -1.19
N ASN A 98 6.60 -15.05 -1.17
CA ASN A 98 7.27 -15.68 -2.31
C ASN A 98 6.76 -17.09 -2.60
N ASN A 99 5.64 -17.47 -1.99
CA ASN A 99 5.01 -18.75 -2.24
C ASN A 99 3.68 -18.53 -2.97
N ASP A 100 3.40 -19.42 -3.92
CA ASP A 100 2.06 -19.51 -4.50
C ASP A 100 1.05 -19.83 -3.40
N GLY A 101 -0.04 -19.05 -3.34
CA GLY A 101 -1.06 -19.19 -2.31
C GLY A 101 -0.81 -18.38 -1.04
N ASP A 102 0.26 -17.58 -0.98
CA ASP A 102 0.38 -16.53 0.04
C ASP A 102 -0.82 -15.58 -0.06
N ILE A 103 -1.35 -15.11 1.06
CA ILE A 103 -2.51 -14.21 1.07
C ILE A 103 -2.14 -12.93 1.79
N VAL A 104 -2.44 -11.77 1.19
CA VAL A 104 -2.37 -10.47 1.84
C VAL A 104 -3.78 -9.95 2.12
N ARG A 105 -3.99 -9.38 3.30
CA ARG A 105 -5.25 -8.75 3.67
C ARG A 105 -5.07 -7.40 4.34
N LEU A 106 -6.07 -6.56 4.18
CA LEU A 106 -6.21 -5.27 4.84
C LEU A 106 -7.36 -5.35 5.84
N LEU A 107 -7.07 -5.01 7.09
CA LEU A 107 -8.02 -4.97 8.19
C LEU A 107 -8.34 -3.52 8.58
N ASP A 108 -9.59 -3.28 8.98
CA ASP A 108 -9.97 -2.05 9.66
C ASP A 108 -9.48 -2.03 11.12
N PRO A 109 -9.59 -0.88 11.83
CA PRO A 109 -9.15 -0.78 13.23
C PRO A 109 -9.90 -1.69 14.21
N ARG A 110 -11.01 -2.31 13.80
CA ARG A 110 -11.81 -3.27 14.57
C ARG A 110 -11.49 -4.72 14.17
N ALA A 111 -10.43 -4.93 13.39
CA ALA A 111 -9.99 -6.21 12.85
C ALA A 111 -10.98 -6.87 11.86
N SER A 112 -11.87 -6.09 11.25
CA SER A 112 -12.71 -6.57 10.15
C SER A 112 -11.92 -6.53 8.84
N GLU A 113 -12.00 -7.59 8.04
CA GLU A 113 -11.33 -7.62 6.74
C GLU A 113 -12.04 -6.72 5.73
N LEU A 114 -11.30 -5.77 5.17
CA LEU A 114 -11.77 -4.86 4.12
C LEU A 114 -11.49 -5.40 2.73
N HIS A 115 -10.35 -6.04 2.56
CA HIS A 115 -9.89 -6.57 1.28
C HIS A 115 -8.86 -7.68 1.48
N ARG A 116 -8.85 -8.66 0.57
CA ARG A 116 -7.83 -9.70 0.50
C ARG A 116 -7.40 -9.97 -0.94
N ARG A 117 -6.14 -10.36 -1.12
CA ARG A 117 -5.60 -10.88 -2.38
C ARG A 117 -4.81 -12.15 -2.09
N GLU A 118 -5.06 -13.18 -2.87
CA GLU A 118 -4.17 -14.34 -2.97
C GLU A 118 -3.10 -14.03 -4.01
N LEU A 119 -1.85 -14.34 -3.67
CA LEU A 119 -0.68 -14.01 -4.46
C LEU A 119 -0.18 -15.23 -5.23
N ARG A 120 0.46 -14.95 -6.36
CA ARG A 120 1.42 -15.88 -6.96
C ARG A 120 2.81 -15.57 -6.42
N GLY A 121 3.60 -16.58 -6.13
CA GLY A 121 4.91 -16.46 -5.49
C GLY A 121 5.92 -15.65 -6.32
N ASP A 122 5.66 -15.44 -7.61
CA ASP A 122 6.43 -14.62 -8.54
C ASP A 122 5.70 -13.33 -8.98
N GLU A 123 4.59 -12.99 -8.33
CA GLU A 123 3.77 -11.84 -8.72
C GLU A 123 4.53 -10.53 -8.49
N CYS A 124 4.78 -9.80 -9.58
CA CYS A 124 5.20 -8.40 -9.53
C CYS A 124 4.49 -7.61 -10.61
N GLU A 125 3.47 -6.85 -10.22
CA GLU A 125 2.64 -6.05 -11.12
C GLU A 125 3.31 -4.73 -11.58
N GLY A 126 4.64 -4.71 -11.66
CA GLY A 126 5.44 -3.60 -12.17
C GLY A 126 5.66 -2.47 -11.17
N THR A 127 5.56 -1.21 -11.59
CA THR A 127 5.66 -0.06 -10.68
C THR A 127 4.35 0.21 -9.95
N PRO A 128 4.40 0.71 -8.70
CA PRO A 128 3.21 1.24 -8.04
C PRO A 128 2.46 2.25 -8.91
N SER A 129 1.15 2.32 -8.72
CA SER A 129 0.33 3.37 -9.33
C SER A 129 0.82 4.73 -8.85
N GLY A 130 1.02 5.66 -9.78
CA GLY A 130 1.45 7.02 -9.50
C GLY A 130 0.65 7.98 -10.35
N ARG A 131 0.09 9.02 -9.72
CA ARG A 131 -0.53 10.12 -10.44
C ARG A 131 0.61 11.08 -10.79
N GLY A 132 0.98 11.16 -12.06
CA GLY A 132 1.81 12.29 -12.50
C GLY A 132 1.18 13.62 -12.02
N PRO A 133 1.97 14.66 -11.73
CA PRO A 133 1.42 15.97 -11.37
C PRO A 133 0.67 16.53 -12.59
N GLY A 134 -0.62 16.21 -12.68
CA GLY A 134 -1.42 16.46 -13.88
C GLY A 134 -2.90 16.34 -13.56
N SER A 135 -3.53 17.49 -13.41
CA SER A 135 -4.97 17.72 -13.33
C SER A 135 -5.62 17.47 -11.96
N LEU A 136 -5.30 18.33 -10.99
CA LEU A 136 -6.42 18.94 -10.26
C LEU A 136 -7.24 19.70 -11.32
N PRO A 137 -8.57 19.56 -11.40
CA PRO A 137 -9.35 20.55 -12.14
C PRO A 137 -8.98 21.91 -11.56
N ALA A 138 -8.64 22.86 -12.44
CA ALA A 138 -8.33 24.21 -12.04
C ALA A 138 -9.42 24.67 -11.07
N VAL A 139 -9.05 24.94 -9.83
CA VAL A 139 -9.93 25.65 -8.91
C VAL A 139 -10.11 27.02 -9.54
N THR A 140 -11.22 27.22 -10.24
CA THR A 140 -11.63 28.53 -10.70
C THR A 140 -11.62 29.43 -9.46
N PRO A 141 -10.77 30.47 -9.39
CA PRO A 141 -10.84 31.38 -8.26
C PRO A 141 -12.26 31.97 -8.21
N PRO A 142 -12.84 32.15 -6.99
CA PRO A 142 -14.14 32.78 -6.88
C PRO A 142 -14.07 34.14 -7.56
N ARG A 143 -15.06 34.42 -8.43
CA ARG A 143 -15.19 35.74 -9.07
C ARG A 143 -15.19 36.80 -7.97
N PRO A 144 -14.40 37.89 -8.10
CA PRO A 144 -14.59 39.03 -7.21
C PRO A 144 -16.03 39.50 -7.39
N PHE A 145 -16.75 39.63 -6.27
CA PHE A 145 -18.03 40.33 -6.26
C PHE A 145 -17.80 41.73 -6.84
N GLY A 146 -18.64 42.08 -7.81
CA GLY A 146 -18.54 43.35 -8.50
C GLY A 146 -18.66 44.54 -7.56
N SER A 147 -18.08 45.64 -8.00
CA SER A 147 -18.50 47.00 -7.67
C SER A 147 -18.48 47.79 -8.98
#